data_AF-X1QAL5-F1
#
_entry.id   AF-X1QAL5-F1
#
_cell.length_a   1.000
_cell.length_b   1.000
_cell.length_c   1.000
_cell.angle_alpha   90.00
_cell.angle_beta   90.00
_cell.angle_gamma   90.00
#
_symmetry.space_group_name_H-M   'P 1'
#
loop_
_entity.id
_entity.type
_entity.pdbx_description
1 polymer ?
#
loop_
_entity_poly.entity_id
_entity_poly.type
_entity_poly.pdbx_seq_one_letter_code
_entity_poly.pdbx_strand_id
1 'polypeptide(L)' 'GERLRPPTFHSFLRHLHQMRLFGLVEPSGREEPIETSEAPWLSEGVVRYYRLTDKGRAEPAHEAWVNWRQVWQEEGYPEL' A
#
# COMPACT_ATOMS: atom_id res chain seq x y z
N GLY A 1 20.30 -11.82 16.41
CA GLY A 1 19.52 -11.36 15.25
C GLY A 1 18.39 -10.50 15.76
N GLU A 2 18.30 -9.26 15.32
CA GLU A 2 17.20 -8.37 15.72
C GLU A 2 15.88 -8.96 15.25
N ARG A 3 14.94 -9.13 16.19
CA ARG A 3 13.61 -9.62 15.92
C ARG A 3 12.82 -8.46 15.32
N LEU A 4 12.57 -8.48 14.01
CA LEU A 4 11.73 -7.47 13.34
C LEU A 4 10.39 -7.41 14.07
N ARG A 5 10.03 -6.23 14.58
CA ARG A 5 8.71 -6.02 15.17
C ARG A 5 7.66 -6.18 14.06
N PRO A 6 6.54 -6.85 14.33
CA PRO A 6 5.48 -6.98 13.34
C PRO A 6 5.01 -5.58 12.89
N PRO A 7 4.77 -5.37 11.59
CA PRO A 7 4.25 -4.10 11.09
C PRO A 7 2.92 -3.79 11.78
N THR A 8 2.76 -2.55 12.22
CA THR A 8 1.49 -2.07 12.79
C THR A 8 0.50 -1.78 11.66
N PHE A 9 -0.81 -1.86 11.94
CA PHE A 9 -1.85 -1.46 10.98
C PHE A 9 -1.60 -0.06 10.38
N HIS A 10 -1.13 0.87 11.20
CA HIS A 10 -0.78 2.22 10.75
C HIS A 10 0.40 2.22 9.75
N SER A 11 1.40 1.37 9.96
CA SER A 11 2.51 1.22 9.01
C SER A 11 2.05 0.63 7.67
N PHE A 12 1.09 -0.30 7.69
CA PHE A 12 0.47 -0.84 6.48
C PHE A 12 -0.31 0.23 5.71
N LEU A 13 -1.19 0.99 6.39
CA LEU A 13 -1.97 2.05 5.73
C LEU A 13 -1.07 3.12 5.11
N ARG A 14 0.01 3.50 5.79
CA ARG A 14 0.99 4.44 5.25
C ARG A 14 1.66 3.89 4.00
N HIS A 15 2.05 2.62 4.01
CA HIS A 15 2.68 1.98 2.85
C HIS A 15 1.71 1.86 1.67
N LEU A 16 0.47 1.43 1.93
CA LEU A 16 -0.58 1.37 0.91
C LEU A 16 -0.85 2.76 0.29
N HIS A 17 -0.89 3.79 1.12
CA HIS A 17 -1.04 5.17 0.64
C HIS A 17 0.12 5.59 -0.27
N GLN A 18 1.36 5.29 0.11
CA GLN A 18 2.54 5.54 -0.74
C GLN A 18 2.42 4.80 -2.07
N MET A 19 2.13 3.49 -2.07
CA MET A 19 1.96 2.72 -3.31
C MET A 19 0.91 3.32 -4.25
N ARG A 20 -0.18 3.91 -3.69
CA ARG A 20 -1.18 4.61 -4.48
C ARG A 20 -0.66 5.91 -5.08
N LEU A 21 0.07 6.71 -4.30
CA LEU A 21 0.65 7.97 -4.77
C LEU A 21 1.62 7.75 -5.95
N PHE A 22 2.43 6.69 -5.88
CA PHE A 22 3.35 6.32 -6.97
C PHE A 22 2.68 5.60 -8.15
N GLY A 23 1.35 5.38 -8.09
CA GLY A 23 0.60 4.69 -9.14
C GLY A 23 0.95 3.21 -9.26
N LEU A 24 1.47 2.57 -8.21
CA LEU A 24 1.82 1.14 -8.20
C LEU A 24 0.60 0.26 -7.97
N VAL A 25 -0.38 0.77 -7.22
CA VAL A 25 -1.64 0.09 -6.96
C VAL A 25 -2.82 1.02 -7.18
N GLU A 26 -3.94 0.43 -7.53
CA GLU A 26 -5.20 1.13 -7.72
C GLU A 26 -6.37 0.29 -7.19
N PRO A 27 -7.52 0.91 -6.87
CA PRO A 27 -8.72 0.17 -6.52
C PRO A 27 -9.08 -0.81 -7.63
N SER A 28 -9.38 -2.05 -7.28
CA SER A 28 -9.83 -3.04 -8.26
C SER A 28 -11.30 -2.87 -8.66
N GLY A 29 -12.06 -2.07 -7.89
CA GLY A 29 -13.52 -1.97 -7.98
C GLY A 29 -14.26 -3.13 -7.30
N ARG A 30 -13.55 -4.14 -6.78
CA ARG A 30 -14.13 -5.22 -5.97
C ARG A 30 -14.23 -4.77 -4.52
N GLU A 31 -15.45 -4.84 -4.00
CA GLU A 31 -15.76 -4.64 -2.59
C GLU A 31 -16.50 -5.88 -2.07
N GLU A 32 -16.22 -6.27 -0.83
CA GLU A 32 -16.91 -7.38 -0.17
C GLU A 32 -17.44 -6.93 1.19
N PRO A 33 -18.61 -7.45 1.62
CA PRO A 33 -19.07 -7.25 2.98
C PRO A 33 -18.03 -7.75 3.98
N ILE A 34 -17.79 -6.98 5.04
CA ILE A 34 -16.85 -7.39 6.08
C ILE A 34 -17.27 -8.66 6.82
N GLU A 35 -18.57 -8.97 6.80
CA GLU A 35 -19.18 -10.13 7.43
C GLU A 35 -18.64 -11.46 6.88
N THR A 36 -18.12 -11.45 5.64
CA THR A 36 -17.49 -12.61 4.99
C THR A 36 -15.97 -12.60 5.09
N SER A 37 -15.39 -11.60 5.75
CA SER A 37 -13.93 -11.43 5.89
C SER A 37 -13.38 -12.25 7.06
N GLU A 38 -12.14 -12.72 6.93
CA GLU A 38 -11.36 -13.28 8.05
C GLU A 38 -11.01 -12.24 9.13
N ALA A 39 -11.28 -10.95 8.87
CA ALA A 39 -11.04 -9.83 9.77
C ALA A 39 -12.31 -9.02 10.10
N PRO A 40 -13.34 -9.63 10.73
CA PRO A 40 -14.62 -8.98 11.02
C PRO A 40 -14.52 -7.81 12.02
N TRP A 41 -13.36 -7.61 12.66
CA TRP A 41 -13.10 -6.52 13.61
C TRP A 41 -12.70 -5.19 12.95
N LEU A 42 -12.56 -5.12 11.62
CA LEU A 42 -12.36 -3.86 10.92
C LEU A 42 -13.66 -3.05 10.92
N SER A 43 -13.59 -1.75 11.21
CA SER A 43 -14.78 -0.93 11.51
C SER A 43 -15.52 -0.39 10.28
N GLU A 44 -14.98 -0.58 9.06
CA GLU A 44 -15.48 0.10 7.86
C GLU A 44 -16.61 -0.63 7.12
N GLY A 45 -17.08 -1.79 7.60
CA GLY A 45 -18.23 -2.49 7.00
C GLY A 45 -17.97 -3.15 5.63
N VAL A 46 -16.88 -2.78 4.94
CA VAL A 46 -16.50 -3.32 3.63
C VAL A 46 -14.99 -3.59 3.55
N VAL A 47 -14.63 -4.64 2.83
CA VAL A 47 -13.25 -4.95 2.40
C VAL A 47 -13.07 -4.41 0.99
N ARG A 48 -12.09 -3.52 0.81
CA ARG A 48 -11.73 -2.96 -0.51
C ARG A 48 -10.47 -3.63 -1.03
N TYR A 49 -10.54 -4.13 -2.26
CA TYR A 49 -9.40 -4.77 -2.90
C TYR A 49 -8.62 -3.79 -3.78
N TYR A 50 -7.31 -3.95 -3.78
CA TYR A 50 -6.38 -3.22 -4.64
C TYR A 50 -5.71 -4.19 -5.60
N ARG A 51 -5.39 -3.73 -6.80
CA ARG A 51 -4.62 -4.47 -7.80
C ARG A 51 -3.31 -3.74 -8.10
N LEU A 52 -2.28 -4.49 -8.48
CA LEU A 52 -1.05 -3.92 -9.03
C LEU A 52 -1.34 -3.35 -10.43
N THR A 53 -0.80 -2.17 -10.70
CA THR A 53 -0.73 -1.61 -12.05
C THR A 53 0.41 -2.27 -12.84
N ASP A 54 0.56 -1.94 -14.12
CA ASP A 54 1.73 -2.39 -14.89
C ASP A 54 3.04 -1.87 -14.28
N LYS A 55 3.05 -0.61 -13.81
CA LYS A 55 4.18 -0.03 -13.06
C LYS A 55 4.46 -0.84 -11.80
N GLY A 56 3.43 -1.10 -10.99
CA GLY A 56 3.57 -1.87 -9.75
C GLY A 56 4.04 -3.32 -9.95
N ARG A 57 3.76 -3.94 -11.10
CA ARG A 57 4.28 -5.26 -11.46
C ARG A 57 5.76 -5.23 -11.88
N ALA A 58 6.20 -4.15 -12.50
CA ALA A 58 7.56 -3.98 -12.98
C ALA A 58 8.53 -3.48 -11.89
N GLU A 59 8.00 -2.89 -10.81
CA GLU A 59 8.79 -2.34 -9.71
C GLU A 59 9.57 -3.44 -8.96
N PRO A 60 10.91 -3.31 -8.82
CA PRO A 60 11.72 -4.25 -8.05
C PRO A 60 11.36 -4.22 -6.56
N ALA A 61 11.41 -5.39 -5.91
CA ALA A 61 10.82 -5.63 -4.60
C ALA A 61 11.49 -4.91 -3.40
N HIS A 62 12.55 -4.11 -3.57
CA HIS A 62 13.45 -3.86 -2.43
C HIS A 62 14.43 -2.68 -2.60
N GLU A 63 14.69 -2.01 -1.48
CA GLU A 63 15.61 -0.87 -1.18
C GLU A 63 15.12 0.56 -1.40
N ALA A 64 14.64 0.95 -2.59
CA ALA A 64 14.32 2.37 -2.87
C ALA A 64 13.25 2.99 -1.94
N TRP A 65 12.36 2.16 -1.41
CA TRP A 65 11.22 2.57 -0.59
C TRP A 65 11.56 2.99 0.85
N VAL A 66 12.80 2.76 1.32
CA VAL A 66 13.24 3.22 2.65
C VAL A 66 13.25 4.75 2.71
N ASN A 67 13.57 5.42 1.60
CA ASN A 67 13.51 6.88 1.46
C ASN A 67 12.59 7.30 0.30
N TRP A 68 11.33 6.86 0.35
CA TRP A 68 10.35 7.15 -0.71
C TRP A 68 10.20 8.65 -1.05
N ARG A 69 10.47 9.58 -0.14
CA ARG A 69 10.43 11.03 -0.43
C ARG A 69 11.51 11.46 -1.42
N GLN A 70 12.69 10.86 -1.31
CA GLN A 70 13.77 11.09 -2.27
C GLN A 70 13.38 10.54 -3.65
N VAL A 71 12.86 9.31 -3.70
CA VAL A 71 12.35 8.70 -4.95
C VAL A 71 11.25 9.55 -5.58
N TRP A 72 10.33 10.09 -4.77
CA TRP A 72 9.26 10.98 -5.22
C TRP A 72 9.80 12.23 -5.94
N GLN A 73 10.86 12.83 -5.39
CA GLN A 73 11.53 13.98 -5.99
C GLN A 73 12.31 13.59 -7.25
N GLU A 74 13.03 12.48 -7.23
CA GLU A 74 13.81 11.97 -8.37
C GLU A 74 12.92 11.60 -9.57
N GLU A 75 11.72 11.07 -9.32
CA GLU A 75 10.71 10.79 -10.35
C GLU A 75 9.95 12.06 -10.83
N GLY A 76 10.18 13.22 -10.20
CA GLY A 76 9.61 14.50 -10.63
C GLY A 76 8.13 14.68 -10.29
N TYR A 77 7.63 14.00 -9.24
CA TYR A 77 6.27 14.20 -8.76
C TYR A 77 6.09 15.57 -8.07
N PRO A 78 4.87 16.14 -8.07
CA PRO A 78 4.59 17.42 -7.42
C PRO A 78 4.79 17.35 -5.89
N GLU A 79 5.08 18.47 -5.25
CA GLU A 79 5.17 18.53 -3.78
C GLU A 79 3.83 18.08 -3.13
N LEU A 80 3.96 17.28 -2.05
CA LEU A 80 2.85 16.67 -1.33
C LEU A 80 2.20 17.60 -0.30
#